data_AF-A0AAD6KXN9-F1
#
_entry.id   AF-A0AAD6KXN9-F1
#
_cell.length_a   1.000
_cell.length_b   1.000
_cell.length_c   1.000
_cell.angle_alpha   90.00
_cell.angle_beta   90.00
_cell.angle_gamma   90.00
#
_symmetry.space_group_name_H-M   'P 1'
#
loop_
_entity.id
_entity.type
_entity.pdbx_description
1 polymer ?
#
loop_
_entity_poly.entity_id
_entity_poly.type
_entity_poly.pdbx_seq_one_letter_code
_entity_poly.pdbx_strand_id
1 'polypeptide(L)'
;MVNDYLAISHRKSQIQDLGFVGGKSKSLYGRDGHLGITLVKFGGDQSGLKEAMRLAEHFEKDNRGHKAWGRIQPLTFGRDDEKNPNLVKVERSGEKNRIMYGYLATVADLYKVDFETRKKVMIESLQEHKASM
;
A
#
# COMPACT_ATOMS: atom_id res chain seq x y z
N MET A 1 -4.69 -4.08 23.12
CA MET A 1 -4.11 -3.16 22.10
C MET A 1 -4.27 -3.86 20.76
N VAL A 2 -4.90 -3.20 19.78
CA VAL A 2 -5.10 -3.78 18.44
C VAL A 2 -3.96 -3.25 17.57
N ASN A 3 -3.00 -4.11 17.25
CA ASN A 3 -1.86 -3.76 16.42
C ASN A 3 -2.29 -3.90 14.95
N ASP A 4 -1.87 -3.01 14.06
CA ASP A 4 -2.19 -3.11 12.63
C ASP A 4 -0.90 -3.14 11.80
N TYR A 5 -0.74 -4.13 10.92
CA TYR A 5 0.25 -4.08 9.84
C TYR A 5 -0.29 -3.25 8.69
N LEU A 6 0.53 -2.32 8.20
CA LEU A 6 0.13 -1.36 7.20
C LEU A 6 0.68 -1.77 5.84
N ALA A 7 -0.21 -1.91 4.85
CA ALA A 7 0.19 -1.90 3.46
C ALA A 7 -0.38 -0.65 2.77
N ILE A 8 0.45 0.04 1.99
CA ILE A 8 0.02 1.21 1.23
C ILE A 8 -0.30 0.76 -0.18
N SER A 9 -1.56 0.84 -0.58
CA SER A 9 -2.03 0.67 -1.95
C SER A 9 -2.39 2.05 -2.52
N HIS A 10 -2.15 2.34 -3.79
CA HIS A 10 -2.56 3.64 -4.35
C HIS A 10 -3.99 3.57 -4.94
N ARG A 11 -4.94 4.31 -4.32
CA ARG A 11 -6.42 4.31 -4.49
C ARG A 11 -7.17 3.06 -3.99
N LYS A 12 -8.50 3.16 -3.87
CA LYS A 12 -9.40 2.19 -3.24
C LYS A 12 -9.23 0.81 -3.91
N SER A 13 -8.44 -0.04 -3.27
CA SER A 13 -8.40 -1.46 -3.56
C SER A 13 -9.34 -2.16 -2.59
N GLN A 14 -10.36 -2.84 -3.12
CA GLN A 14 -10.95 -3.94 -2.38
C GLN A 14 -9.92 -5.07 -2.47
N ILE A 15 -9.04 -5.15 -1.47
CA ILE A 15 -8.02 -6.20 -1.39
C ILE A 15 -8.64 -7.62 -1.44
N GLN A 16 -9.94 -7.73 -1.17
CA GLN A 16 -10.75 -8.93 -1.34
C GLN A 16 -10.81 -9.37 -2.80
N ASP A 17 -10.90 -8.44 -3.75
CA ASP A 17 -10.87 -8.71 -5.19
C ASP A 17 -9.49 -9.23 -5.64
N LEU A 18 -8.45 -8.89 -4.88
CA LEU A 18 -7.07 -9.38 -5.06
C LEU A 18 -6.83 -10.72 -4.32
N GLY A 19 -7.85 -11.29 -3.67
CA GLY A 19 -7.77 -12.56 -2.94
C GLY A 19 -7.16 -12.48 -1.55
N PHE A 20 -7.09 -11.30 -0.94
CA PHE A 20 -6.61 -11.09 0.43
C PHE A 20 -7.76 -10.98 1.41
N VAL A 21 -7.65 -11.70 2.52
CA VAL A 21 -8.68 -11.76 3.56
C VAL A 21 -8.15 -11.09 4.84
N GLY A 22 -9.04 -10.45 5.60
CA GLY A 22 -8.72 -9.92 6.94
C GLY A 22 -8.15 -8.50 6.98
N GLY A 23 -7.80 -7.90 5.84
CA GLY A 23 -7.37 -6.50 5.79
C GLY A 23 -8.53 -5.50 5.65
N LYS A 24 -8.45 -4.36 6.35
CA LYS A 24 -9.39 -3.24 6.23
C LYS A 24 -8.75 -2.09 5.45
N SER A 25 -9.32 -1.76 4.30
CA SER A 25 -8.87 -0.64 3.46
C SER A 25 -9.42 0.70 3.96
N LYS A 26 -8.56 1.72 4.04
CA LYS A 26 -8.89 3.11 4.38
C LYS A 26 -8.15 4.06 3.45
N SER A 27 -8.87 4.87 2.68
CA SER A 27 -8.28 5.98 1.92
C SER A 27 -7.65 7.03 2.84
N LEU A 28 -6.47 7.53 2.48
CA LEU A 28 -5.78 8.61 3.19
C LEU A 28 -6.06 9.97 2.54
N TYR A 29 -6.20 10.98 3.39
CA TYR A 29 -6.55 12.34 3.01
C TYR A 29 -5.56 13.32 3.65
N GLY A 30 -5.14 14.33 2.88
CA GLY A 30 -4.34 15.46 3.35
C GLY A 30 -5.10 16.78 3.21
N ARG A 31 -4.39 17.90 3.31
CA ARG A 31 -4.96 19.24 3.20
C ARG A 31 -5.71 19.44 1.88
N ASP A 32 -5.16 18.93 0.79
CA ASP A 32 -5.70 19.11 -0.58
C ASP A 32 -6.63 17.95 -1.02
N GLY A 33 -7.13 17.16 -0.06
CA GLY A 33 -8.05 16.05 -0.31
C GLY A 33 -7.37 14.68 -0.38
N HIS A 34 -7.89 13.78 -1.21
CA HIS A 34 -7.47 12.38 -1.26
C HIS A 34 -6.02 12.24 -1.75
N LEU A 35 -5.14 11.59 -0.97
CA LEU A 35 -3.70 11.48 -1.26
C LEU A 35 -3.34 10.48 -2.38
N GLY A 36 -4.36 9.87 -2.97
CA GLY A 36 -4.16 8.75 -3.89
C GLY A 36 -3.66 7.49 -3.19
N ILE A 37 -3.70 7.44 -1.85
CA ILE A 37 -3.21 6.35 -1.02
C ILE A 37 -4.38 5.70 -0.28
N THR A 38 -4.35 4.38 -0.19
CA THR A 38 -5.19 3.49 0.59
C THR A 38 -4.29 2.73 1.53
N LEU A 39 -4.53 2.92 2.81
CA LEU A 39 -3.95 2.13 3.88
C LEU A 39 -4.75 0.84 4.04
N VAL A 40 -4.07 -0.29 4.07
CA VAL A 40 -4.66 -1.59 4.40
C VAL A 40 -4.14 -2.01 5.76
N LYS A 41 -5.07 -2.26 6.69
CA LYS A 41 -4.79 -2.66 8.07
C LYS A 41 -5.11 -4.13 8.27
N PHE A 42 -4.10 -4.93 8.61
CA PHE A 42 -4.29 -6.33 8.99
C PHE A 42 -4.25 -6.50 10.51
N GLY A 43 -4.73 -7.64 11.01
CA GLY A 43 -4.71 -7.96 12.44
C GLY A 43 -3.31 -7.92 13.05
N GLY A 44 -3.24 -7.65 14.35
CA GLY A 44 -1.99 -7.42 15.08
C GLY A 44 -1.24 -8.67 15.51
N ASP A 45 -1.56 -9.79 14.89
CA ASP A 45 -1.06 -11.12 15.17
C ASP A 45 -0.19 -11.63 14.00
N GLN A 46 0.40 -12.82 14.17
CA GLN A 46 1.21 -13.44 13.12
C GLN A 46 0.43 -13.67 11.82
N SER A 47 -0.88 -13.90 11.88
CA SER A 47 -1.71 -14.11 10.69
C SER A 47 -1.86 -12.82 9.89
N GLY A 48 -2.06 -11.69 10.57
CA GLY A 48 -2.13 -10.39 9.92
C GLY A 48 -0.80 -9.94 9.37
N LEU A 49 0.33 -10.24 10.03
CA LEU A 49 1.66 -10.01 9.45
C LEU A 49 1.84 -10.79 8.15
N LYS A 50 1.50 -12.09 8.17
CA LYS A 50 1.64 -12.97 7.01
C LYS A 50 0.81 -12.47 5.82
N GLU A 51 -0.42 -12.03 6.04
CA GLU A 51 -1.26 -11.48 4.97
C GLU A 51 -0.73 -10.11 4.47
N ALA A 52 -0.22 -9.26 5.36
CA ALA A 52 0.42 -8.00 4.96
C ALA A 52 1.67 -8.24 4.09
N MET A 53 2.51 -9.20 4.46
CA MET A 53 3.67 -9.62 3.67
C MET A 53 3.25 -10.16 2.30
N ARG A 54 2.25 -11.06 2.27
CA ARG A 54 1.73 -11.65 1.03
C ARG A 54 1.18 -10.58 0.08
N LEU A 55 0.53 -9.54 0.61
CA LEU A 55 0.05 -8.41 -0.18
C LEU A 55 1.21 -7.62 -0.80
N ALA A 56 2.24 -7.31 -0.02
CA ALA A 56 3.43 -6.63 -0.52
C ALA A 56 4.17 -7.47 -1.58
N GLU A 57 4.31 -8.78 -1.35
CA GLU A 57 4.91 -9.71 -2.30
C GLU A 57 4.11 -9.83 -3.60
N HIS A 58 2.78 -9.77 -3.55
CA HIS A 58 1.93 -9.77 -4.74
C HIS A 58 2.26 -8.60 -5.67
N PHE A 59 2.45 -7.40 -5.13
CA PHE A 59 2.87 -6.25 -5.93
C PHE A 59 4.34 -6.34 -6.37
N GLU A 60 5.24 -6.81 -5.51
CA GLU A 60 6.67 -6.93 -5.86
C GLU A 60 6.89 -7.90 -7.03
N LYS A 61 6.14 -9.01 -7.11
CA LYS A 61 6.21 -9.99 -8.22
C LYS A 61 6.00 -9.37 -9.60
N ASP A 62 5.18 -8.33 -9.68
CA ASP A 62 4.90 -7.59 -10.91
C ASP A 62 5.77 -6.31 -11.05
N ASN A 63 6.81 -6.16 -10.23
CA ASN A 63 7.63 -4.95 -10.13
C ASN A 63 6.79 -3.69 -9.80
N ARG A 64 5.83 -3.85 -8.88
CA ARG A 64 4.93 -2.79 -8.40
C ARG A 64 5.06 -2.52 -6.90
N GLY A 65 6.17 -2.92 -6.30
CA GLY A 65 6.45 -2.67 -4.88
C GLY A 65 7.14 -1.33 -4.60
N HIS A 66 7.69 -1.18 -3.39
CA HIS A 66 8.17 0.09 -2.85
C HIS A 66 9.23 0.76 -3.75
N LYS A 67 10.21 -0.02 -4.22
CA LYS A 67 11.29 0.49 -5.08
C LYS A 67 10.78 1.00 -6.42
N ALA A 68 9.82 0.28 -7.02
CA ALA A 68 9.22 0.68 -8.27
C ALA A 68 8.39 1.96 -8.10
N TRP A 69 7.63 2.05 -7.01
CA TRP A 69 6.90 3.28 -6.67
C TRP A 69 7.83 4.48 -6.46
N GLY A 70 8.93 4.31 -5.72
CA GLY A 70 9.92 5.37 -5.48
C GLY A 70 10.58 5.92 -6.74
N ARG A 71 10.63 5.15 -7.84
CA ARG A 71 11.12 5.62 -9.15
C ARG A 71 10.11 6.49 -9.89
N ILE A 72 8.81 6.32 -9.59
CA ILE A 72 7.70 7.01 -10.26
C ILE A 72 7.32 8.28 -9.49
N GLN A 73 7.41 8.25 -8.16
CA GLN A 73 6.99 9.34 -7.28
C GLN A 73 7.61 10.72 -7.57
N PRO A 74 8.87 10.84 -8.04
CA PRO A 74 9.44 12.14 -8.44
C PRO A 74 8.74 12.78 -9.64
N LEU A 75 7.94 12.03 -10.42
CA LEU A 75 7.43 12.44 -11.73
C LEU A 75 5.95 12.88 -11.74
N THR A 76 5.18 12.64 -10.67
CA THR A 76 3.71 12.55 -10.79
C THR A 76 2.91 13.35 -9.75
N PHE A 77 3.41 14.51 -9.33
CA PHE A 77 2.59 15.50 -8.61
C PHE A 77 1.88 16.49 -9.58
N GLY A 78 1.46 16.03 -10.76
CA GLY A 78 0.96 16.92 -11.82
C GLY A 78 -0.09 16.29 -12.74
N ARG A 79 -0.86 17.17 -13.41
CA ARG A 79 -2.05 16.93 -14.27
C ARG A 79 -1.95 15.83 -15.37
N ASP A 80 -0.82 15.14 -15.54
CA ASP A 80 -0.58 14.22 -16.67
C ASP A 80 -0.45 12.73 -16.28
N ASP A 81 -0.86 12.36 -15.06
CA ASP A 81 -0.88 10.95 -14.59
C ASP A 81 -1.57 9.99 -15.57
N GLU A 82 -2.60 10.46 -16.29
CA GLU A 82 -3.38 9.62 -17.21
C GLU A 82 -2.65 9.23 -18.49
N LYS A 83 -1.53 9.91 -18.80
CA LYS A 83 -0.67 9.58 -19.94
C LYS A 83 0.59 8.82 -19.52
N ASN A 84 0.86 8.70 -18.21
CA ASN A 84 2.03 7.98 -17.74
C ASN A 84 1.80 6.46 -17.86
N PRO A 85 2.56 5.74 -18.70
CA PRO A 85 2.39 4.30 -18.88
C PRO A 85 2.76 3.49 -17.63
N ASN A 86 3.46 4.08 -16.66
CA ASN A 86 3.73 3.47 -15.37
C ASN A 86 2.57 3.62 -14.38
N LEU A 87 1.59 4.49 -14.67
CA LEU A 87 0.41 4.69 -13.82
C LEU A 87 -0.88 4.19 -14.47
N VAL A 88 -0.90 4.09 -15.79
CA VAL A 88 -2.07 3.68 -16.57
C VAL A 88 -1.67 2.63 -17.61
N LYS A 89 -2.39 1.51 -17.58
CA LYS A 89 -2.35 0.48 -18.62
C LYS A 89 -3.59 0.63 -19.49
N VAL A 90 -3.40 0.64 -20.80
CA VAL A 90 -4.51 0.61 -21.77
C VAL A 90 -4.62 -0.82 -22.29
N GLU A 91 -5.76 -1.46 -22.05
CA GLU A 91 -6.04 -2.79 -22.60
C GLU A 91 -6.33 -2.70 -24.11
N ARG A 92 -6.30 -3.84 -24.81
CA ARG A 92 -6.58 -3.88 -26.26
C ARG A 92 -7.97 -3.35 -26.63
N SER A 93 -8.91 -3.39 -25.69
CA SER A 93 -10.26 -2.80 -25.82
C SER A 93 -10.27 -1.27 -25.81
N GLY A 94 -9.15 -0.62 -25.49
CA GLY A 94 -9.08 0.81 -25.22
C GLY A 94 -9.42 1.19 -23.77
N GLU A 95 -9.80 0.22 -22.95
CA GLU A 95 -10.10 0.46 -21.53
C GLU A 95 -8.83 0.83 -20.76
N LYS A 96 -8.89 1.94 -20.01
CA LYS A 96 -7.79 2.45 -19.21
C LYS A 96 -7.90 1.96 -17.78
N ASN A 97 -6.98 1.08 -17.39
CA ASN A 97 -6.87 0.57 -16.03
C ASN A 97 -5.69 1.23 -15.31
N ARG A 98 -5.89 1.66 -14.07
CA ARG A 98 -4.80 2.20 -13.25
C ARG A 98 -3.92 1.07 -12.73
N ILE A 99 -2.62 1.28 -12.82
CA ILE A 99 -1.62 0.38 -12.24
C ILE A 99 -1.55 0.67 -10.75
N MET A 100 -1.81 -0.36 -9.94
CA MET A 100 -1.71 -0.28 -8.48
C MET A 100 -0.31 -0.69 -8.03
N TYR A 101 0.23 0.06 -7.08
CA TYR A 101 1.48 -0.23 -6.39
C TYR A 101 1.19 -0.51 -4.92
N GLY A 102 1.94 -1.44 -4.33
CA GLY A 102 1.80 -1.72 -2.91
C GLY A 102 3.00 -2.36 -2.22
N TYR A 103 3.16 -2.04 -0.94
CA TYR A 103 4.31 -2.45 -0.12
C TYR A 103 3.97 -2.39 1.37
N LEU A 104 4.79 -3.06 2.19
CA LEU A 104 4.75 -2.92 3.65
C LEU A 104 5.19 -1.51 4.04
N ALA A 105 4.36 -0.81 4.80
CA ALA A 105 4.71 0.53 5.26
C ALA A 105 5.94 0.50 6.15
N THR A 106 6.75 1.54 6.02
CA THR A 106 7.96 1.77 6.80
C THR A 106 7.74 2.90 7.79
N VAL A 107 8.72 3.14 8.67
CA VAL A 107 8.72 4.31 9.56
C VAL A 107 8.60 5.62 8.77
N ALA A 108 9.18 5.66 7.56
CA ALA A 108 9.10 6.81 6.67
C ALA A 108 7.67 7.06 6.16
N ASP A 109 6.73 6.13 6.30
CA ASP A 109 5.35 6.30 5.87
C ASP A 109 4.42 6.80 6.97
N LEU A 110 4.88 6.84 8.23
CA LEU A 110 4.07 7.24 9.37
C LEU A 110 3.58 8.69 9.28
N TYR A 111 4.33 9.57 8.61
CA TYR A 111 3.87 10.95 8.40
C TYR A 111 2.64 11.03 7.47
N LYS A 112 2.41 10.00 6.64
CA LYS A 112 1.31 9.94 5.67
C LYS A 112 -0.01 9.52 6.29
N VAL A 113 0.01 8.83 7.44
CA VAL A 113 -1.19 8.32 8.09
C VAL A 113 -1.71 9.29 9.16
N ASP A 114 -3.03 9.23 9.42
CA ASP A 114 -3.66 10.08 10.42
C ASP A 114 -3.16 9.79 11.84
N PHE A 115 -3.33 10.76 12.73
CA PHE A 115 -2.86 10.69 14.11
C PHE A 115 -3.40 9.48 14.89
N GLU A 116 -4.67 9.14 14.69
CA GLU A 116 -5.30 7.99 15.34
C GLU A 116 -4.70 6.65 14.89
N THR A 117 -4.32 6.56 13.62
CA THR A 117 -3.60 5.40 13.09
C THR A 117 -2.19 5.34 13.68
N ARG A 118 -1.43 6.45 13.70
CA ARG A 118 -0.06 6.48 14.24
C ARG A 118 0.04 6.03 15.69
N LYS A 119 -0.98 6.31 16.51
CA LYS A 119 -1.01 5.89 17.92
C LYS A 119 -1.20 4.39 18.12
N LYS A 120 -1.71 3.67 17.12
CA LYS A 120 -2.12 2.27 17.22
C LYS A 120 -1.19 1.33 16.45
N VAL A 121 -0.13 1.84 15.84
CA VAL A 121 0.82 1.02 15.09
C VAL A 121 2.00 0.60 15.96
N MET A 122 2.46 -0.62 15.73
CA MET A 122 3.69 -1.16 16.30
C MET A 122 4.74 -1.20 15.18
N ILE A 123 5.95 -0.73 15.47
CA ILE A 123 7.07 -0.76 14.53
C ILE A 123 7.94 -1.94 14.95
N GLU A 124 8.13 -2.90 14.04
CA GLU A 124 8.98 -4.05 14.26
C GLU A 124 10.00 -4.20 13.13
N SER A 125 11.17 -4.72 13.47
CA SER A 125 12.15 -5.14 12.49
C SER A 125 11.73 -6.49 11.90
N LEU A 126 11.48 -6.53 10.60
CA LEU A 126 11.15 -7.78 9.91
C LEU A 126 12.28 -8.83 10.03
N GLN A 127 13.54 -8.37 10.14
CA GLN A 127 14.68 -9.27 10.30
C GLN A 127 14.69 -9.95 11.67
N GLU A 128 14.44 -9.18 12.74
CA GLU A 128 14.38 -9.70 14.11
C GLU A 128 13.15 -10.60 14.32
N HIS A 129 12.03 -10.24 13.69
CA HIS A 129 10.81 -11.05 13.73
C HIS A 129 11.01 -12.41 13.04
N LYS A 130 11.68 -12.45 11.87
CA LYS A 130 12.02 -13.72 11.20
C LYS A 130 13.01 -14.59 11.98
N ALA A 131 13.90 -13.98 12.76
CA ALA A 131 14.84 -14.71 13.62
C ALA A 131 14.18 -15.29 14.89
N SER A 132 12.96 -14.85 15.20
CA SER A 132 12.20 -15.24 16.40
C SER A 132 11.05 -16.23 16.09
N MET A 133 10.87 -16.62 14.83
CA MET A 133 9.99 -17.72 14.39
C MET A 133 10.80 -19.00 14.21
#